data_AF-A0A964UBP4-F1
#
_entry.id   AF-A0A964UBP4-F1
#
_cell.length_a   1.000
_cell.length_b   1.000
_cell.length_c   1.000
_cell.angle_alpha   90.00
_cell.angle_beta   90.00
_cell.angle_gamma   90.00
#
_symmetry.space_group_name_H-M   'P 1'
#
loop_
_entity.id
_entity.type
_entity.pdbx_description
1 polymer ?
#
loop_
_entity_poly.entity_id
_entity_poly.type
_entity_poly.pdbx_seq_one_letter_code
_entity_poly.pdbx_strand_id
1 'polypeptide(L)'
;MEDGEGLSAVDYLDQAFEVIREEARDNPAFAARMVKALGGEVVFPNSAKRDILNPLSVAASETETAMRNLYSGLSAAELRGVLREHNLASSVDVRGLAGPDLLDMLVRRAREKAAERMSTR
;
A
#
# COMPACT_ATOMS: atom_id res chain seq x y z
N MET A 1 2.62 -32.77 43.32
CA MET A 1 3.78 -32.26 42.56
C MET A 1 3.20 -31.59 41.34
N GLU A 2 3.65 -30.37 41.08
CA GLU A 2 2.96 -29.28 40.38
C GLU A 2 2.46 -29.62 38.97
N ASP A 3 1.18 -29.37 38.72
CA ASP A 3 0.69 -29.03 37.40
C ASP A 3 1.38 -27.71 37.02
N GLY A 4 2.39 -27.78 36.16
CA GLY A 4 3.18 -26.62 35.77
C GLY A 4 2.28 -25.50 35.26
N GLU A 5 2.57 -24.27 35.66
CA GLU A 5 1.87 -23.03 35.29
C GLU A 5 1.82 -22.86 33.77
N GLY A 6 0.84 -23.49 33.13
CA GLY A 6 0.49 -23.28 31.74
C GLY A 6 -0.51 -22.13 31.64
N LEU A 7 -0.33 -21.26 30.65
CA LEU A 7 -1.34 -20.27 30.29
C LEU A 7 -2.64 -20.98 29.91
N SER A 8 -3.78 -20.42 30.33
CA SER A 8 -5.05 -20.88 29.79
C SER A 8 -5.10 -20.60 28.29
N ALA A 9 -5.94 -21.34 27.55
CA ALA A 9 -6.08 -21.13 26.12
C ALA A 9 -6.46 -19.68 25.76
N VAL A 10 -7.19 -18.98 26.65
CA VAL A 10 -7.56 -17.57 26.48
C VAL A 10 -6.34 -16.68 26.69
N ASP A 11 -5.59 -16.87 27.78
CA ASP A 11 -4.41 -16.05 28.08
C ASP A 11 -3.33 -16.19 26.99
N TYR A 12 -3.19 -17.39 26.42
CA TYR A 12 -2.27 -17.63 25.31
C TYR A 12 -2.68 -16.88 24.03
N LEU A 13 -3.99 -16.86 23.73
CA LEU A 13 -4.52 -16.11 22.59
C LEU A 13 -4.38 -14.61 22.79
N ASP A 14 -4.67 -14.09 23.99
CA ASP A 14 -4.50 -12.67 24.32
C ASP A 14 -3.03 -12.25 24.16
N GLN A 15 -2.09 -13.07 24.61
CA GLN A 15 -0.66 -12.81 24.43
C GLN A 15 -0.26 -12.82 22.94
N ALA A 16 -0.79 -13.75 22.16
CA ALA A 16 -0.56 -13.80 20.72
C ALA A 16 -1.13 -12.56 20.00
N PHE A 17 -2.31 -12.08 20.41
CA PHE A 17 -2.91 -10.88 19.84
C PHE A 17 -2.15 -9.60 20.21
N GLU A 18 -1.58 -9.50 21.41
CA GLU A 18 -0.73 -8.35 21.77
C GLU A 18 0.54 -8.32 20.93
N VAL A 19 1.22 -9.45 20.74
CA VAL A 19 2.42 -9.52 19.88
C VAL A 19 2.09 -9.09 18.44
N ILE A 20 0.95 -9.57 17.90
CA ILE A 20 0.48 -9.16 16.58
C ILE A 20 0.21 -7.66 16.53
N ARG A 21 -0.37 -7.09 17.59
CA ARG A 21 -0.67 -5.66 17.67
C ARG A 21 0.60 -4.81 17.74
N GLU A 22 1.59 -5.23 18.52
CA GLU A 22 2.89 -4.57 18.62
C GLU A 22 3.61 -4.59 17.26
N GLU A 23 3.71 -5.76 16.63
CA GLU A 23 4.33 -5.89 15.30
C GLU A 23 3.58 -5.06 14.25
N ALA A 24 2.24 -5.02 14.29
CA ALA A 24 1.45 -4.20 13.37
C ALA A 24 1.66 -2.69 13.59
N ARG A 25 1.99 -2.26 14.82
CA ARG A 25 2.29 -0.85 15.13
C ARG A 25 3.65 -0.45 14.58
N ASP A 26 4.65 -1.31 14.74
CA ASP A 26 6.04 -1.02 14.37
C ASP A 26 6.32 -1.31 12.88
N ASN A 27 5.50 -2.16 12.24
CA ASN A 27 5.65 -2.59 10.86
C ASN A 27 4.34 -2.38 10.04
N PRO A 28 4.18 -1.19 9.43
CA PRO A 28 3.00 -0.88 8.63
C PRO A 28 2.76 -1.84 7.45
N ALA A 29 3.81 -2.42 6.87
CA ALA A 29 3.71 -3.37 5.77
C ALA A 29 3.18 -4.75 6.23
N PHE A 30 3.54 -5.17 7.45
CA PHE A 30 2.91 -6.34 8.09
C PHE A 30 1.43 -6.10 8.34
N ALA A 31 1.07 -4.95 8.93
CA ALA A 31 -0.32 -4.57 9.18
C ALA A 31 -1.16 -4.61 7.88
N ALA A 32 -0.66 -4.04 6.79
CA ALA A 32 -1.35 -4.04 5.49
C ALA A 32 -1.61 -5.44 4.94
N ARG A 33 -0.61 -6.34 4.99
CA ARG A 33 -0.80 -7.72 4.55
C ARG A 33 -1.80 -8.47 5.41
N MET A 34 -1.75 -8.26 6.72
CA MET A 34 -2.62 -8.96 7.66
C MET A 34 -4.08 -8.50 7.54
N VAL A 35 -4.31 -7.19 7.44
CA VAL A 35 -5.62 -6.59 7.16
C VAL A 35 -6.20 -7.14 5.86
N LYS A 36 -5.39 -7.17 4.79
CA LYS A 36 -5.81 -7.72 3.49
C LYS A 36 -6.16 -9.21 3.59
N ALA A 37 -5.37 -9.99 4.33
CA ALA A 37 -5.63 -11.42 4.54
C ALA A 37 -6.93 -11.67 5.35
N LEU A 38 -7.26 -10.76 6.27
CA LEU A 38 -8.49 -10.80 7.06
C LEU A 38 -9.72 -10.23 6.31
N GLY A 39 -9.55 -9.73 5.09
CA GLY A 39 -10.63 -9.14 4.29
C GLY A 39 -11.10 -7.77 4.79
N GLY A 40 -10.32 -7.10 5.64
CA GLY A 40 -10.62 -5.75 6.10
C GLY A 40 -10.13 -4.69 5.10
N GLU A 41 -10.89 -3.61 4.95
CA GLU A 41 -10.39 -2.35 4.38
C GLU A 41 -9.94 -1.44 5.52
N VAL A 42 -8.64 -1.16 5.63
CA VAL A 42 -8.11 -0.19 6.61
C VAL A 42 -7.59 1.04 5.87
N VAL A 43 -8.00 2.21 6.35
CA VAL A 43 -7.48 3.49 5.90
C VAL A 43 -6.12 3.72 6.57
N PHE A 44 -5.03 3.42 5.85
CA PHE A 44 -3.69 3.75 6.34
C PHE A 44 -3.46 5.26 6.37
N PRO A 45 -2.73 5.79 7.37
CA PRO A 45 -2.26 7.17 7.35
C PRO A 45 -1.44 7.43 6.08
N ASN A 46 -1.62 8.60 5.44
CA ASN A 46 -1.06 8.91 4.12
C ASN A 46 0.46 8.72 4.00
N SER A 47 1.21 8.84 5.10
CA SER A 47 2.67 8.62 5.12
C SER A 47 3.10 7.19 4.81
N ALA A 48 2.29 6.18 5.15
CA ALA A 48 2.61 4.77 4.89
C ALA A 48 2.16 4.29 3.49
N LYS A 49 1.26 5.03 2.82
CA LYS A 49 0.73 4.64 1.50
C LYS A 49 1.81 4.64 0.40
N ARG A 50 2.82 5.51 0.55
CA ARG A 50 3.90 5.67 -0.42
C ARG A 50 4.84 4.46 -0.47
N ASP A 51 5.06 3.81 0.67
CA ASP A 51 5.92 2.62 0.79
C ASP A 51 5.16 1.31 0.50
N ILE A 52 3.84 1.29 0.68
CA ILE A 52 3.03 0.06 0.63
C ILE A 52 2.39 -0.17 -0.75
N LEU A 53 2.11 0.88 -1.53
CA LEU A 53 1.36 0.76 -2.78
C LEU A 53 2.26 0.96 -4.00
N ASN A 54 2.78 -0.14 -4.54
CA ASN A 54 3.41 -0.12 -5.86
C ASN A 54 2.34 0.17 -6.93
N PRO A 55 2.44 1.28 -7.69
CA PRO A 55 1.43 1.69 -8.66
C PRO A 55 1.22 0.66 -9.77
N LEU A 56 2.23 -0.14 -10.12
CA LEU A 56 2.10 -1.19 -11.12
C LEU A 56 1.32 -2.39 -10.59
N SER A 57 1.52 -2.75 -9.32
CA SER A 57 0.75 -3.82 -8.68
C SER A 57 -0.72 -3.41 -8.51
N VAL A 58 -0.96 -2.18 -8.07
CA VAL A 58 -2.31 -1.62 -7.95
C VAL A 58 -2.99 -1.53 -9.32
N ALA A 59 -2.29 -1.07 -10.36
CA ALA A 59 -2.85 -1.00 -11.71
C ALA A 59 -3.22 -2.37 -12.31
N ALA A 60 -2.55 -3.44 -11.86
CA ALA A 60 -2.84 -4.80 -12.31
C ALA A 60 -4.01 -5.47 -11.56
N SER A 61 -4.25 -5.11 -10.29
CA SER A 61 -5.30 -5.73 -9.47
C SER A 61 -6.56 -4.90 -9.33
N GLU A 62 -6.46 -3.57 -9.47
CA GLU A 62 -7.54 -2.64 -9.14
C GLU A 62 -8.14 -1.92 -10.37
N THR A 63 -9.36 -1.43 -10.18
CA THR A 63 -10.00 -0.53 -11.16
C THR A 63 -9.34 0.85 -11.14
N GLU A 64 -9.51 1.60 -12.23
CA GLU A 64 -9.00 2.98 -12.31
C GLU A 64 -9.56 3.86 -11.18
N THR A 65 -10.85 3.75 -10.89
CA THR A 65 -11.50 4.51 -9.81
C THR A 65 -10.90 4.17 -8.45
N ALA A 66 -10.69 2.88 -8.15
CA ALA A 66 -10.06 2.44 -6.90
C ALA A 66 -8.62 2.98 -6.79
N MET A 67 -7.85 2.91 -7.88
CA MET A 67 -6.50 3.47 -7.92
C MET A 67 -6.50 4.98 -7.67
N ARG A 68 -7.40 5.73 -8.32
CA ARG A 68 -7.55 7.19 -8.09
C ARG A 68 -7.83 7.51 -6.63
N ASN A 69 -8.73 6.76 -5.98
CA ASN A 69 -9.05 6.94 -4.57
C ASN A 69 -7.87 6.63 -3.63
N LEU A 70 -7.05 5.63 -3.98
CA LEU A 70 -5.86 5.29 -3.19
C LEU A 70 -4.81 6.40 -3.20
N TYR A 71 -4.59 7.03 -4.36
CA TYR A 71 -3.55 8.05 -4.54
C TYR A 71 -4.05 9.51 -4.42
N SER A 72 -5.35 9.77 -4.38
CA SER A 72 -5.91 11.14 -4.30
C SER A 72 -5.54 11.88 -3.01
N GLY A 73 -5.20 11.16 -1.94
CA GLY A 73 -4.75 11.74 -0.67
C GLY A 73 -3.29 12.18 -0.66
N LEU A 74 -2.51 11.90 -1.72
CA LEU A 74 -1.10 12.29 -1.79
C LEU A 74 -0.93 13.73 -2.26
N SER A 75 0.05 14.42 -1.69
CA SER A 75 0.49 15.73 -2.15
C SER A 75 1.15 15.65 -3.53
N ALA A 76 1.21 16.79 -4.23
CA ALA A 76 1.92 16.86 -5.52
C ALA A 76 3.40 16.46 -5.40
N ALA A 77 4.06 16.71 -4.26
CA ALA A 77 5.44 16.29 -4.05
C ALA A 77 5.57 14.76 -3.97
N GLU A 78 4.64 14.11 -3.27
CA GLU A 78 4.58 12.65 -3.13
C GLU A 78 4.24 11.97 -4.46
N LEU A 79 3.26 12.48 -5.21
CA LEU A 79 2.90 11.97 -6.53
C LEU A 79 4.10 12.02 -7.50
N ARG A 80 4.87 13.11 -7.51
CA ARG A 80 6.12 13.21 -8.29
C ARG A 80 7.18 12.22 -7.82
N GLY A 81 7.19 11.89 -6.53
CA GLY A 81 8.02 10.86 -5.95
C GLY A 81 7.70 9.49 -6.55
N VAL A 82 6.46 9.04 -6.36
CA VAL A 82 5.96 7.75 -6.84
C VAL A 82 6.17 7.59 -8.35
N LEU A 83 5.84 8.62 -9.14
CA LEU A 83 6.03 8.60 -10.60
C LEU A 83 7.50 8.35 -10.99
N ARG A 84 8.47 8.94 -10.29
CA ARG A 84 9.89 8.80 -10.59
C ARG A 84 10.46 7.48 -10.05
N GLU A 85 10.13 7.14 -8.80
CA GLU A 85 10.60 5.93 -8.11
C GLU A 85 10.21 4.65 -8.87
N HIS A 86 9.04 4.64 -9.53
CA HIS A 86 8.56 3.50 -10.31
C HIS A 86 8.83 3.58 -11.82
N ASN A 87 9.69 4.52 -12.25
CA ASN A 87 10.03 4.75 -13.65
C ASN A 87 8.77 4.95 -14.53
N LEU A 88 7.78 5.68 -14.01
CA LEU A 88 6.57 6.05 -14.75
C LEU A 88 6.73 7.41 -15.42
N ALA A 89 7.54 8.31 -14.86
CA ALA A 89 7.80 9.61 -15.47
C ALA A 89 9.19 10.14 -15.13
N SER A 90 9.73 10.98 -16.02
CA SER A 90 10.99 11.70 -15.80
C SER A 90 10.77 12.99 -15.00
N SER A 91 11.86 13.59 -14.48
CA SER A 91 11.81 14.92 -13.86
C SER A 91 11.35 16.04 -14.80
N VAL A 92 11.43 15.82 -16.12
CA VAL A 92 10.94 16.76 -17.13
C VAL A 92 9.43 16.62 -17.27
N ASP A 93 8.94 15.38 -17.36
CA ASP A 93 7.52 15.05 -17.54
C ASP A 93 6.64 15.62 -16.41
N VAL A 94 7.16 15.61 -15.17
CA VAL A 94 6.40 16.03 -13.98
C VAL A 94 6.56 17.51 -13.63
N ARG A 95 7.36 18.25 -14.40
CA ARG A 95 7.70 19.65 -14.12
C ARG A 95 6.49 20.54 -14.41
N GLY A 96 6.13 21.38 -13.44
CA GLY A 96 5.04 22.35 -13.59
C GLY A 96 3.63 21.76 -13.51
N LEU A 97 3.48 20.44 -13.41
CA LEU A 97 2.17 19.80 -13.27
C LEU A 97 1.61 19.94 -11.86
N ALA A 98 0.28 20.14 -11.76
CA ALA A 98 -0.45 20.19 -10.51
C ALA A 98 -0.82 18.78 -10.01
N GLY A 99 -1.27 18.68 -8.75
CA GLY A 99 -1.66 17.40 -8.12
C GLY A 99 -2.63 16.55 -8.96
N PRO A 100 -3.74 17.12 -9.48
CA PRO A 100 -4.68 16.37 -10.33
C PRO A 100 -4.03 15.81 -11.61
N ASP A 101 -3.24 16.63 -12.32
CA ASP A 101 -2.57 16.21 -13.56
C ASP A 101 -1.52 15.11 -13.31
N LEU A 102 -0.84 15.18 -12.16
CA LEU A 102 0.11 14.15 -11.72
C LEU A 102 -0.59 12.84 -11.38
N LEU A 103 -1.77 12.90 -10.74
CA LEU A 103 -2.58 11.73 -10.44
C LEU A 103 -3.10 11.08 -11.73
N ASP A 104 -3.59 11.87 -12.68
CA ASP A 104 -4.01 11.38 -14.00
C ASP A 104 -2.85 10.67 -14.72
N MET A 105 -1.67 11.29 -14.72
CA MET A 105 -0.48 10.70 -15.33
C MET A 105 -0.10 9.38 -14.65
N LEU A 106 -0.12 9.33 -13.31
CA LEU A 106 0.20 8.14 -12.53
C LEU A 106 -0.70 6.97 -12.93
N VAL A 107 -2.01 7.18 -12.87
CA VAL A 107 -3.01 6.16 -13.17
C VAL A 107 -2.85 5.66 -14.61
N ARG A 108 -2.74 6.58 -15.57
CA ARG A 108 -2.61 6.23 -16.97
C ARG A 108 -1.34 5.41 -17.25
N ARG A 109 -0.17 5.94 -16.89
CA ARG A 109 1.12 5.30 -17.22
C ARG A 109 1.35 4.00 -16.46
N ALA A 110 0.84 3.89 -15.23
CA ALA A 110 0.93 2.64 -14.49
C ALA A 110 0.11 1.52 -15.14
N ARG A 111 -1.10 1.82 -15.64
CA ARG A 111 -1.95 0.86 -16.36
C ARG A 111 -1.37 0.47 -17.71
N GLU A 112 -0.89 1.43 -18.49
CA GLU A 112 -0.19 1.18 -19.77
C GLU A 112 0.97 0.18 -19.54
N LYS A 113 1.84 0.49 -18.57
CA LYS A 113 3.01 -0.34 -18.25
C LYS A 113 2.65 -1.70 -17.63
N ALA A 114 1.56 -1.79 -16.88
CA ALA A 114 1.06 -3.07 -16.36
C ALA A 114 0.50 -3.95 -17.48
N ALA A 115 -0.25 -3.37 -18.42
CA ALA A 115 -0.80 -4.08 -19.57
C ALA A 115 0.30 -4.60 -20.51
N GLU A 116 1.35 -3.82 -20.78
CA GLU A 116 2.52 -4.25 -21.56
C GLU A 116 3.19 -5.50 -20.96
N ARG A 117 3.32 -5.54 -19.63
CA ARG A 117 3.92 -6.68 -18.91
C ARG A 117 3.06 -7.94 -19.00
N MET A 118 1.74 -7.80 -19.05
CA MET A 118 0.82 -8.92 -19.22
C MET A 118 0.78 -9.42 -20.66
N SER A 119 0.92 -8.53 -21.65
CA SER A 119 0.90 -8.89 -23.06
C SER A 119 2.19 -9.55 -23.57
N THR A 120 3.31 -9.40 -22.85
CA THR A 120 4.61 -9.95 -23.22
C THR A 120 4.89 -11.31 -22.56
N ARG A 121 3.95 -11.82 -21.74
CA ARG A 121 4.07 -13.07 -20.99
C ARG A 121 3.11 -14.12 -21.52
#